data_AF-A0A2H6IVH9-F1
#
_entry.id   AF-A0A2H6IVH9-F1
#
_cell.length_a   1.000
_cell.length_b   1.000
_cell.length_c   1.000
_cell.angle_alpha   90.00
_cell.angle_beta   90.00
_cell.angle_gamma   90.00
#
_symmetry.space_group_name_H-M   'P 1'
#
loop_
_entity.id
_entity.type
_entity.pdbx_description
1 polymer ?
#
loop_
_entity_poly.entity_id
_entity_poly.type
_entity_poly.pdbx_seq_one_letter_code
_entity_poly.pdbx_strand_id
1 'polypeptide(L)' 'MRSTLTSLLVVLLVSAMGLSACGRKGPLERPPAAKAADAQAADGGSPSRPDRPFILDRLLR' A
#
# COMPACT_ATOMS: atom_id res chain seq x y z
N MET A 1 15.71 24.59 -30.00
CA MET A 1 14.62 23.61 -29.87
C MET A 1 15.08 22.16 -29.71
N ARG A 2 16.01 21.65 -30.54
CA ARG A 2 16.51 20.27 -30.41
C ARG A 2 17.26 20.01 -29.10
N SER A 3 18.20 20.90 -28.75
CA SER A 3 19.02 20.78 -27.54
C SER A 3 18.24 20.91 -26.22
N THR A 4 17.21 21.77 -26.18
CA THR A 4 16.31 21.94 -25.03
C THR A 4 15.45 20.70 -24.80
N LEU A 5 14.99 20.06 -25.88
CA LEU A 5 14.23 18.80 -25.81
C LEU A 5 15.09 17.67 -25.24
N THR A 6 16.34 17.54 -25.71
CA THR A 6 17.28 16.54 -25.21
C THR A 6 17.57 16.71 -23.72
N SER A 7 17.78 17.95 -23.25
CA SER A 7 18.00 18.21 -21.82
C SER A 7 16.79 17.84 -20.96
N LEU A 8 15.57 18.18 -21.40
CA LEU A 8 14.34 17.81 -20.70
C LEU A 8 14.17 16.28 -20.58
N LEU A 9 14.48 15.55 -21.64
CA LEU A 9 14.42 14.08 -21.63
C LEU A 9 15.43 13.46 -20.66
N VAL A 10 16.65 13.99 -20.61
CA VAL A 10 17.69 13.52 -19.66
C VAL A 10 17.26 13.74 -18.22
N VAL A 11 16.70 14.92 -17.90
CA VAL A 11 16.20 15.24 -16.54
C VAL A 11 15.06 14.31 -16.14
N LEU A 12 14.12 14.03 -17.05
CA LEU A 12 13.03 13.09 -16.80
C LEU A 12 13.52 11.66 -16.55
N LEU A 13 14.50 11.19 -17.31
CA LEU A 13 15.08 9.85 -17.14
C LEU A 13 15.79 9.70 -15.79
N VAL A 14 16.61 10.68 -15.42
CA VAL A 14 17.36 10.65 -14.15
C VAL A 14 16.42 10.71 -12.96
N SER A 15 15.38 11.55 -13.01
CA SER A 15 14.38 11.64 -11.94
C SER A 15 13.58 10.33 -11.79
N ALA A 16 13.12 9.72 -12.89
CA ALA A 16 12.40 8.45 -12.84
C ALA A 16 13.24 7.30 -12.24
N MET A 17 14.53 7.21 -12.61
CA MET A 17 15.46 6.24 -12.04
C MET A 17 15.74 6.52 -10.56
N GLY A 18 15.95 7.78 -10.19
CA GLY A 18 16.16 8.19 -8.80
C GLY A 18 14.96 7.87 -7.90
N LEU A 19 13.74 8.19 -8.33
CA LEU A 19 12.52 7.86 -7.57
C LEU A 19 12.31 6.35 -7.42
N SER A 20 12.63 5.57 -8.44
CA SER A 20 12.56 4.10 -8.38
C SER A 20 13.59 3.51 -7.41
N ALA A 21 14.73 4.19 -7.23
CA ALA A 21 15.78 3.80 -6.28
C ALA A 21 15.57 4.33 -4.85
N CYS A 22 14.75 5.37 -4.67
CA CYS A 22 14.38 5.90 -3.35
C CYS A 22 13.25 5.13 -2.65
N GLY A 23 12.70 4.08 -3.28
CA GLY A 23 11.77 3.15 -2.65
C GLY A 23 12.48 1.94 -2.04
N ARG A 24 12.03 1.45 -0.87
CA ARG A 24 12.56 0.21 -0.30
C ARG A 24 11.99 -0.98 -1.07
N LYS A 25 12.69 -1.43 -2.13
CA LYS A 25 12.45 -2.74 -2.77
C LYS A 25 12.99 -3.86 -1.87
N GLY A 26 12.40 -4.01 -0.70
CA GLY A 26 12.66 -5.09 0.24
C GLY A 26 11.32 -5.67 0.66
N PRO A 27 11.29 -6.93 1.14
CA PRO A 27 10.10 -7.43 1.82
C PRO A 27 9.67 -6.38 2.84
N LEU A 28 8.38 -6.03 2.84
CA LEU A 28 7.81 -5.15 3.84
C LEU A 28 8.26 -5.67 5.20
N GLU A 29 8.98 -4.84 5.97
CA GLU A 29 9.36 -5.18 7.33
C GLU A 29 8.04 -5.51 8.02
N ARG A 30 7.82 -6.79 8.34
CA ARG A 30 6.54 -7.19 8.90
C ARG A 30 6.42 -6.42 10.21
N PRO A 31 5.32 -5.69 10.43
CA PRO A 31 5.11 -5.04 11.70
C PRO A 31 5.32 -6.08 12.81
N PRO A 32 6.02 -5.74 13.90
CA PRO A 32 6.27 -6.68 14.99
C PRO A 32 4.93 -7.30 15.37
N ALA A 33 4.85 -8.61 15.16
CA ALA A 33 3.62 -9.39 15.05
C ALA A 33 2.40 -8.74 15.71
N ALA A 34 1.55 -8.09 14.91
CA ALA A 34 0.13 -8.14 15.21
C ALA A 34 -0.20 -9.64 15.21
N LYS A 35 -0.59 -10.17 16.38
CA LYS A 35 -0.99 -11.57 16.54
C LYS A 35 -1.78 -12.00 15.31
N ALA A 36 -1.27 -13.01 14.59
CA ALA A 36 -1.85 -13.49 13.36
C ALA A 36 -3.37 -13.63 13.56
N ALA A 37 -4.14 -12.80 12.88
CA ALA A 37 -5.50 -13.16 12.56
C ALA A 37 -5.35 -14.09 11.37
N ASP A 38 -5.40 -15.40 11.65
CA ASP A 38 -5.37 -16.45 10.66
C ASP A 38 -6.39 -16.16 9.57
N ALA A 39 -5.91 -15.69 8.42
CA ALA A 39 -6.68 -15.56 7.20
C ALA A 39 -6.13 -16.61 6.23
N GLN A 40 -6.55 -17.86 6.42
CA GLN A 40 -7.12 -18.70 5.36
C GLN A 40 -7.49 -20.10 5.91
N ALA A 41 -8.73 -20.26 6.36
CA ALA A 41 -9.50 -21.51 6.30
C ALA A 41 -10.98 -21.07 6.38
N ALA A 42 -11.58 -20.72 5.25
CA ALA A 42 -12.44 -21.61 4.48
C ALA A 42 -13.57 -22.21 5.35
N ASP A 43 -14.79 -21.73 5.07
CA ASP A 43 -16.10 -22.34 5.35
C ASP A 43 -16.35 -22.97 6.73
N GLY A 44 -17.27 -22.35 7.48
CA GLY A 44 -18.00 -23.04 8.55
C GLY A 44 -18.28 -22.17 9.77
N GLY A 45 -19.39 -21.43 9.74
CA GLY A 45 -20.15 -21.01 10.93
C GLY A 45 -19.35 -20.29 12.03
N SER A 46 -19.09 -19.00 11.86
CA SER A 46 -18.75 -18.14 13.01
C SER A 46 -20.04 -17.81 13.78
N PRO A 47 -20.12 -18.00 15.11
CA PRO A 47 -21.30 -17.63 15.88
C PRO A 47 -21.56 -16.13 15.75
N SER A 48 -22.79 -15.78 15.37
CA SER A 48 -23.26 -14.40 15.17
C SER A 48 -23.09 -13.59 16.46
N ARG A 49 -21.93 -12.96 16.61
CA ARG A 49 -21.70 -11.94 17.62
C ARG A 49 -22.55 -10.72 17.20
N PRO A 50 -23.29 -10.08 18.12
CA PRO A 50 -24.16 -8.97 17.75
C PRO A 50 -23.33 -7.90 17.01
N ASP A 51 -23.83 -7.51 15.83
CA ASP A 51 -23.22 -6.48 14.99
C ASP A 51 -23.06 -5.21 15.83
N ARG A 52 -21.81 -4.86 16.14
CA ARG A 52 -21.52 -3.59 16.81
C ARG A 52 -21.44 -2.53 15.73
N PRO A 53 -22.00 -1.33 15.98
CA PRO A 53 -21.93 -0.24 15.02
C PRO A 53 -20.47 0.04 14.69
N PHE A 54 -20.18 0.11 13.40
CA PHE A 54 -18.83 0.34 12.92
C PHE A 54 -18.47 1.81 13.15
N ILE A 55 -17.23 2.08 13.57
CA ILE A 55 -16.82 3.46 13.89
C ILE A 55 -16.95 4.37 12.66
N LEU A 56 -16.80 3.83 11.45
CA LEU A 56 -16.98 4.60 10.21
C LEU A 56 -18.46 4.89 9.88
N ASP A 57 -19.43 4.27 10.54
CA ASP A 57 -20.86 4.63 10.38
C ASP A 57 -21.12 6.09 10.77
N ARG A 58 -20.28 6.66 11.66
CA ARG A 58 -20.34 8.08 12.03
C ARG A 58 -19.79 9.03 10.96
N LEU A 59 -18.96 8.52 10.06
CA LEU A 59 -18.31 9.30 8.99
C LEU A 59 -19.06 9.20 7.66
N LEU A 60 -19.86 8.14 7.49
CA LEU A 60 -20.68 7.88 6.31
C LEU A 60 -22.12 8.40 6.46
N ARG A 61 -22.42 9.08 7.57
CA ARG A 61 -23.73 9.67 7.85
C ARG A 61 -23.71 11.18 7.78
#